data_AF-A0A2S9YZ89-F1
#
_entry.id   AF-A0A2S9YZ89-F1
#
_cell.length_a   1.000
_cell.length_b   1.000
_cell.length_c   1.000
_cell.angle_alpha   90.00
_cell.angle_beta   90.00
_cell.angle_gamma   90.00
#
_symmetry.space_group_name_H-M   'P 1'
#
loop_
_entity.id
_entity.type
_entity.pdbx_description
1 polymer ?
#
loop_
_entity_poly.entity_id
_entity_poly.type
_entity_poly.pdbx_seq_one_letter_code
_entity_poly.pdbx_strand_id
1 'polypeptide(L)'
;MSDVPGALADCVATLRPGGQLFIIDLDHGQEFFHRHAHDATHADDHDGVHHHGFRREHIADLLRAASLDDVAVSDAYTGVKDGEGEAAHGEQPAEPQEYTLFLARGVKPA
;
A
#
# COMPACT_ATOMS: atom_id res chain seq x y z
N MET A 1 5.45 6.63 -13.74
CA MET A 1 5.57 5.32 -14.41
C MET A 1 5.03 4.27 -13.44
N SER A 2 3.89 3.65 -13.72
CA SER A 2 3.32 2.58 -12.86
C SER A 2 3.83 1.23 -13.35
N ASP A 3 5.00 0.80 -12.86
CA ASP A 3 5.64 -0.46 -13.27
C ASP A 3 5.42 -1.62 -12.28
N VAL A 4 4.34 -1.55 -11.49
CA VAL A 4 3.99 -2.61 -10.54
C VAL A 4 3.86 -3.97 -11.23
N PRO A 5 3.19 -4.12 -12.40
CA PRO A 5 3.14 -5.41 -13.09
C PRO A 5 4.52 -5.94 -13.50
N GLY A 6 5.41 -5.07 -13.99
CA GLY A 6 6.77 -5.47 -14.39
C GLY A 6 7.62 -5.89 -13.20
N ALA A 7 7.61 -5.09 -12.13
CA ALA A 7 8.30 -5.41 -10.88
C ALA A 7 7.82 -6.74 -10.27
N LEU A 8 6.51 -7.02 -10.30
CA LEU A 8 5.98 -8.30 -9.85
C LEU A 8 6.48 -9.46 -10.70
N ALA A 9 6.50 -9.32 -12.02
CA ALA A 9 7.03 -10.33 -12.92
C ALA A 9 8.51 -10.64 -12.62
N ASP A 10 9.32 -9.60 -12.41
CA ASP A 10 10.74 -9.74 -12.05
C ASP A 10 10.91 -10.44 -10.70
N CYS A 11 10.13 -10.07 -9.68
CA CYS A 11 10.13 -10.77 -8.39
C CYS A 11 9.80 -12.26 -8.55
N VAL A 12 8.71 -12.59 -9.27
CA VAL A 12 8.29 -13.99 -9.47
C VAL A 12 9.32 -14.78 -10.28
N ALA A 13 10.02 -14.15 -11.23
CA ALA A 13 11.09 -14.80 -11.99
C ALA A 13 12.22 -15.31 -11.09
N THR A 14 12.52 -14.61 -9.98
CA THR A 14 13.58 -15.02 -9.03
C THR A 14 13.16 -16.13 -8.07
N LEU A 15 11.86 -16.37 -7.89
CA LEU A 15 11.37 -17.42 -6.99
C LEU A 15 11.63 -18.81 -7.57
N ARG A 16 12.00 -19.75 -6.71
CA ARG A 16 11.95 -21.18 -7.04
C ARG A 16 10.50 -21.64 -7.12
N PRO A 17 10.19 -22.73 -7.85
CA PRO A 17 8.88 -23.36 -7.76
C PRO A 17 8.52 -23.69 -6.30
N GLY A 18 7.28 -23.39 -5.90
CA GLY A 18 6.81 -23.43 -4.50
C GLY A 18 7.26 -22.25 -3.61
N GLY A 19 8.07 -21.33 -4.14
CA GLY A 19 8.44 -20.08 -3.47
C GLY A 19 7.25 -19.13 -3.33
N GLN A 20 7.32 -18.21 -2.36
CA GLN A 20 6.19 -17.33 -2.02
C GLN A 20 6.59 -15.86 -2.18
N LEU A 21 5.64 -15.05 -2.64
CA LEU A 21 5.73 -13.60 -2.64
C LEU A 21 4.71 -13.05 -1.64
N PHE A 22 5.13 -12.05 -0.87
CA PHE A 22 4.30 -11.32 0.09
C PHE A 22 4.43 -9.82 -0.19
N ILE A 23 3.30 -9.12 -0.15
CA ILE A 23 3.21 -7.66 -0.32
C ILE A 23 2.38 -7.13 0.84
N ILE A 24 2.90 -6.10 1.51
CA ILE A 24 2.17 -5.35 2.54
C ILE A 24 1.97 -3.93 2.05
N ASP A 25 0.73 -3.44 2.08
CA ASP A 25 0.40 -2.08 1.64
C ASP A 25 -0.90 -1.59 2.29
N LEU A 26 -1.20 -0.29 2.13
CA LEU A 26 -2.44 0.37 2.55
C LEU A 26 -3.60 0.09 1.60
N ASP A 27 -4.81 0.12 2.16
CA ASP A 27 -6.02 0.16 1.35
C ASP A 27 -6.15 1.49 0.59
N HIS A 28 -6.64 1.39 -0.65
CA HIS A 28 -7.04 2.56 -1.44
C HIS A 28 -8.07 3.42 -0.67
N GLY A 29 -7.90 4.75 -0.68
CA GLY A 29 -8.70 5.67 0.13
C GLY A 29 -8.08 6.00 1.49
N GLN A 30 -6.92 5.42 1.84
CA GLN A 30 -6.19 5.73 3.06
C GLN A 30 -4.96 6.62 2.81
N GLU A 31 -5.02 7.47 1.78
CA GLU A 31 -3.91 8.33 1.36
C GLU A 31 -3.50 9.35 2.42
N PHE A 32 -4.41 9.65 3.36
CA PHE A 32 -4.15 10.46 4.55
C PHE A 32 -2.99 9.91 5.39
N PHE A 33 -2.69 8.61 5.30
CA PHE A 33 -1.57 8.00 6.00
C PHE A 33 -0.22 8.59 5.57
N HIS A 34 -0.08 9.06 4.34
CA HIS A 34 1.15 9.68 3.83
C HIS A 34 1.25 11.19 4.09
N ARG A 35 0.17 11.85 4.52
CA ARG A 35 0.19 13.28 4.84
C ARG A 35 0.98 13.53 6.13
N HIS A 36 2.07 14.30 6.06
CA HIS A 36 2.79 14.77 7.24
C HIS A 36 2.35 16.18 7.63
N ALA A 37 2.30 16.47 8.94
CA ALA A 37 1.84 17.74 9.51
C ALA A 37 2.61 18.97 8.98
N HIS A 38 3.89 18.80 8.70
CA HIS A 38 4.81 19.88 8.31
C HIS A 38 4.88 20.13 6.79
N ASP A 39 4.21 19.31 5.97
CA ASP A 39 4.21 19.46 4.51
C ASP A 39 3.12 20.41 3.98
N ALA A 40 2.40 21.12 4.86
CA ALA A 40 1.42 22.13 4.44
C ALA A 40 2.04 23.32 3.66
N THR A 41 3.37 23.46 3.64
CA THR A 41 4.09 24.42 2.79
C THR A 41 4.69 23.79 1.53
N HIS A 42 4.62 22.48 1.38
CA HIS A 42 5.05 21.73 0.20
C HIS A 42 3.86 20.97 -0.38
N ALA A 43 2.88 21.72 -0.89
CA ALA A 43 1.80 21.14 -1.71
C ALA A 43 2.29 20.46 -3.00
N ASP A 44 3.62 20.47 -3.26
CA ASP A 44 4.28 19.90 -4.44
C ASP A 44 5.23 18.71 -4.14
N ASP A 45 5.43 18.27 -2.88
CA ASP A 45 6.47 17.24 -2.56
C ASP A 45 6.01 15.77 -2.66
N HIS A 46 5.03 15.47 -3.51
CA HIS A 46 4.75 14.10 -3.98
C HIS A 46 4.90 13.96 -5.50
N ASP A 47 5.74 14.80 -6.11
CA ASP A 47 6.08 14.72 -7.54
C ASP A 47 6.87 13.42 -7.83
N GLY A 48 6.15 12.29 -7.89
CA GLY A 48 6.72 10.95 -8.07
C GLY A 48 5.99 9.81 -7.34
N VAL A 49 5.11 10.09 -6.37
CA VAL A 49 4.32 9.03 -5.71
C VAL A 49 3.11 8.71 -6.60
N HIS A 50 3.18 7.58 -7.30
CA HIS A 50 2.17 7.20 -8.29
C HIS A 50 0.99 6.41 -7.71
N HIS A 51 1.07 5.96 -6.46
CA HIS A 51 -0.02 5.28 -5.74
C HIS A 51 0.15 5.48 -4.22
N HIS A 52 -0.97 5.53 -3.50
CA HIS A 52 -1.04 5.73 -2.05
C HIS A 52 -1.82 4.59 -1.38
N GLY A 53 -1.63 3.38 -1.91
CA GLY A 53 -2.37 2.17 -1.55
C GLY A 53 -3.03 1.49 -2.75
N PHE A 54 -3.59 0.30 -2.51
CA PHE A 54 -4.25 -0.50 -3.53
C PHE A 54 -5.67 -0.91 -3.12
N ARG A 55 -6.52 -1.10 -4.12
CA ARG A 55 -7.71 -1.94 -3.94
C ARG A 55 -7.26 -3.39 -3.84
N ARG A 56 -7.74 -4.11 -2.83
CA ARG A 56 -7.34 -5.49 -2.55
C ARG A 56 -7.59 -6.44 -3.71
N GLU A 57 -8.68 -6.26 -4.43
CA GLU A 57 -9.01 -7.05 -5.62
C GLU A 57 -7.99 -6.80 -6.72
N HIS A 58 -7.56 -5.54 -6.87
CA HIS A 58 -6.59 -5.17 -7.90
C HIS A 58 -5.22 -5.79 -7.63
N ILE A 59 -4.71 -5.74 -6.40
CA ILE A 59 -3.42 -6.38 -6.08
C ILE A 59 -3.51 -7.92 -6.22
N ALA A 60 -4.65 -8.52 -5.87
CA ALA A 60 -4.86 -9.95 -6.09
C ALA A 60 -4.84 -10.31 -7.58
N ASP A 61 -5.48 -9.51 -8.44
CA ASP A 61 -5.46 -9.71 -9.89
C ASP A 61 -4.06 -9.54 -10.48
N LEU A 62 -3.27 -8.60 -9.96
CA LEU A 62 -1.88 -8.41 -10.36
C LEU A 62 -1.00 -9.62 -9.99
N LEU A 63 -1.17 -10.19 -8.79
CA LEU A 63 -0.45 -11.40 -8.38
C LEU A 63 -0.81 -12.60 -9.28
N ARG A 64 -2.08 -12.78 -9.62
CA ARG A 64 -2.51 -13.82 -10.56
C ARG A 64 -1.94 -13.60 -11.95
N ALA A 65 -1.96 -12.35 -12.45
CA ALA A 65 -1.36 -11.99 -13.73
C ALA A 65 0.15 -12.24 -13.77
N ALA A 66 0.84 -12.12 -12.62
CA ALA A 66 2.24 -12.48 -12.44
C ALA A 66 2.49 -14.00 -12.33
N SER A 67 1.48 -14.84 -12.61
CA SER A 67 1.56 -16.31 -12.58
C SER A 67 1.80 -16.90 -11.18
N LEU A 68 1.25 -16.27 -10.14
CA LEU A 68 1.16 -16.85 -8.80
C LEU A 68 -0.19 -17.52 -8.58
N ASP A 69 -0.16 -18.69 -7.95
CA ASP A 69 -1.31 -19.45 -7.47
C ASP A 69 -1.57 -19.17 -5.97
N ASP A 70 -2.65 -19.74 -5.44
CA ASP A 70 -3.05 -19.64 -4.02
C ASP A 70 -3.08 -18.18 -3.49
N VAL A 71 -3.50 -17.26 -4.35
CA VAL A 71 -3.53 -15.83 -4.03
C VAL A 71 -4.54 -15.53 -2.94
N ALA A 72 -4.08 -14.91 -1.87
CA ALA A 72 -4.90 -14.50 -0.74
C ALA A 72 -4.53 -13.08 -0.29
N VAL A 73 -5.53 -12.33 0.18
CA VAL A 73 -5.35 -11.02 0.79
C VAL A 73 -6.04 -11.03 2.16
N SER A 74 -5.34 -10.58 3.19
CA SER A 74 -5.85 -10.51 4.56
C SER A 74 -5.40 -9.22 5.25
N ASP A 75 -6.01 -8.89 6.38
CA ASP A 75 -5.51 -7.80 7.22
C ASP A 75 -4.19 -8.22 7.87
N ALA A 76 -3.17 -7.39 7.73
CA ALA A 76 -1.88 -7.55 8.42
C ALA A 76 -1.86 -6.76 9.73
N TYR A 77 -2.45 -5.55 9.70
CA TYR A 77 -2.47 -4.63 10.82
C TYR A 77 -3.59 -3.61 10.65
N THR A 78 -4.24 -3.26 11.75
CA THR A 78 -5.14 -2.09 11.84
C THR A 78 -4.60 -1.18 12.92
N GLY A 79 -4.50 0.12 12.61
CA GLY A 79 -4.02 1.12 13.54
C GLY A 79 -4.78 2.43 13.40
N VAL A 80 -4.50 3.34 14.31
CA VAL A 80 -5.04 4.69 14.27
C VAL A 80 -3.87 5.63 14.05
N LYS A 81 -3.99 6.48 13.03
CA LYS A 81 -3.08 7.60 12.85
C LYS A 81 -3.73 8.80 13.52
N ASP A 82 -3.10 9.28 14.59
CA ASP A 82 -3.48 10.54 15.20
C ASP A 82 -3.34 11.65 14.16
N GLY A 83 -4.26 12.61 14.19
CA GLY A 83 -4.13 13.82 13.39
C GLY A 83 -2.95 14.64 13.90
N GLU A 84 -1.73 14.28 13.51
CA GLU A 84 -0.56 15.09 13.82
C GLU A 84 -0.71 16.43 13.11
N GLY A 85 -0.98 17.43 13.92
CA GLY A 85 -0.93 18.83 13.61
C GLY A 85 -0.95 19.51 14.97
N GLU A 86 0.19 20.06 15.39
CA GLU A 86 0.09 21.23 16.27
C GLU A 86 -0.84 22.18 15.53
N ALA A 87 -2.06 22.33 16.07
CA ALA A 87 -3.04 23.25 15.53
C ALA A 87 -2.35 24.58 15.26
N ALA A 88 -2.17 24.93 13.98
CA ALA A 88 -1.87 26.31 13.64
C ALA A 88 -2.98 27.14 14.29
N HIS A 89 -2.59 28.12 15.11
CA HIS A 89 -3.46 28.83 16.05
C HIS A 89 -4.90 29.01 15.54
N GLY A 90 -5.84 28.20 16.05
CA GLY A 90 -7.27 28.30 15.77
C GLY A 90 -7.89 27.15 14.97
N GLU A 91 -7.13 26.21 14.42
CA GLU A 91 -7.67 25.01 13.77
C GLU A 91 -7.86 23.86 14.77
N GLN A 92 -8.96 23.12 14.66
CA GLN A 92 -9.11 21.88 15.43
C GLN A 92 -8.13 20.84 14.88
N PRO A 93 -7.43 20.06 15.74
CA PRO A 93 -6.65 18.94 15.27
C PRO A 93 -7.54 18.00 14.45
N ALA A 94 -6.98 17.41 13.40
CA ALA A 94 -7.71 16.43 12.62
C ALA A 94 -8.10 15.25 13.52
N GLU A 95 -9.34 14.78 13.38
CA GLU A 95 -9.80 13.60 14.11
C GLU A 95 -8.90 12.40 13.77
N PRO A 96 -8.56 11.55 14.75
CA PRO A 96 -7.83 10.32 14.50
C PRO A 96 -8.54 9.48 13.44
N GLN A 97 -7.76 8.95 12.49
CA GLN A 97 -8.30 8.13 11.39
C GLN A 97 -7.69 6.73 11.45
N GLU A 98 -8.57 5.72 11.38
CA GLU A 98 -8.16 4.32 11.29
C GLU A 98 -7.60 4.00 9.90
N TYR A 99 -6.52 3.23 9.86
CA TYR A 99 -5.95 2.70 8.64
C TYR A 99 -5.67 1.20 8.79
N THR A 100 -5.59 0.51 7.66
CA THR A 100 -5.35 -0.93 7.58
C THR A 100 -4.22 -1.18 6.60
N LEU A 101 -3.23 -1.95 7.04
CA LEU A 101 -2.26 -2.58 6.16
C LEU A 101 -2.78 -3.96 5.82
N PHE A 102 -2.94 -4.27 4.54
CA PHE A 102 -3.25 -5.61 4.07
C PHE A 102 -1.95 -6.37 3.78
N LEU A 103 -2.00 -7.70 3.90
CA LEU A 103 -1.00 -8.63 3.40
C LEU A 103 -1.59 -9.39 2.21
N ALA A 104 -1.03 -9.19 1.03
CA ALA A 104 -1.30 -10.01 -0.14
C ALA A 104 -0.18 -11.03 -0.32
N ARG A 105 -0.53 -12.28 -0.63
CA ARG A 105 0.44 -13.36 -0.88
C ARG A 105 0.06 -14.20 -2.08
N GLY A 106 1.06 -14.84 -2.67
CA GLY A 106 0.89 -15.86 -3.72
C GLY A 106 2.05 -16.84 -3.75
N VAL A 107 1.83 -18.01 -4.35
CA VAL A 107 2.80 -19.11 -4.45
C VAL A 107 3.17 -19.31 -5.92
N LYS A 108 4.46 -19.42 -6.22
CA LYS A 108 4.90 -19.80 -7.56
C LYS A 108 4.57 -21.28 -7.80
N PRO A 109 3.88 -21.62 -8.90
CA PRO A 109 3.57 -23.00 -9.23
C PRO A 109 4.83 -23.89 -9.30
N ALA A 110 4.64 -25.19 -9.07
CA ALA A 110 5.69 -26.21 -9.10
C ALA A 110 6.27 -26.44 -10.51
#